data_AF-A0A9W4WII7-F1
#
_entry.id   AF-A0A9W4WII7-F1
#
_cell.length_a   1.000
_cell.length_b   1.000
_cell.length_c   1.000
_cell.angle_alpha   90.00
_cell.angle_beta   90.00
_cell.angle_gamma   90.00
#
_symmetry.space_group_name_H-M   'P 1'
#
loop_
_entity.id
_entity.type
_entity.pdbx_description
1 polymer ?
#
loop_
_entity_poly.entity_id
_entity_poly.type
_entity_poly.pdbx_seq_one_letter_code
_entity_poly.pdbx_strand_id
1 'polypeptide(L)'
;ITANGPLVTKRNFAVAGYYANGPLVTFVAICRPPESHDMPNIINIVNSNLALRWERIFHLRRIINLSIIIELVQEVIGFHETAEFIPIVREGRQIIEVCGKNIKKTYISPDAHDRVEMLVNIYGKLMQKGVPNVDRLDHADKEKDVVYLSPKGMSLNPKNQQELLDSITCVLEMLVVLHDNEPIYHQDIRWPNIIQLPNALDVPSKWIIIDWKDSDGYPNNLADHLTQDEHAPEVFQQNHGGEVDIWSVGKLIMDANRWIIGLSQRITQFGRDLQSDDRPSAKKALKRFKKIKRKIS
;
A
#
# COMPACT_ATOMS: atom_id res chain seq x y z
N ILE A 1 45.43 15.53 18.87
CA ILE A 1 45.75 14.32 18.06
C ILE A 1 44.86 13.20 18.58
N THR A 2 43.62 13.17 18.07
CA THR A 2 42.92 12.03 17.42
C THR A 2 42.63 10.84 18.33
N ALA A 3 41.50 10.16 18.28
CA ALA A 3 40.17 10.31 17.73
C ALA A 3 39.47 9.04 18.24
N ASN A 4 38.23 9.10 18.70
CA ASN A 4 37.29 7.98 18.59
C ASN A 4 35.89 8.55 18.74
N GLY A 5 35.24 8.68 17.58
CA GLY A 5 33.88 9.18 17.47
C GLY A 5 32.85 8.22 18.11
N PRO A 6 31.57 8.63 18.12
CA PRO A 6 30.51 7.79 18.65
C PRO A 6 30.42 6.49 17.84
N LEU A 7 30.35 5.36 18.54
CA LEU A 7 29.97 4.07 18.00
C LEU A 7 28.57 4.20 17.35
N VAL A 8 28.54 4.46 16.04
CA VAL A 8 27.33 4.27 15.23
C VAL A 8 27.20 2.77 14.98
N THR A 9 26.73 2.04 15.98
CA THR A 9 26.29 0.66 15.76
C THR A 9 24.97 0.72 14.98
N LYS A 10 25.04 0.57 13.65
CA LYS A 10 23.90 0.08 12.86
C LYS A 10 23.42 -1.19 13.58
N ARG A 11 22.26 -1.15 14.23
CA ARG A 11 21.76 -2.29 15.01
C ARG A 11 21.69 -3.52 14.10
N ASN A 12 22.55 -4.50 14.37
CA ASN A 12 22.48 -5.81 13.74
C ASN A 12 21.28 -6.54 14.35
N PHE A 13 20.16 -6.58 13.64
CA PHE A 13 19.03 -7.41 14.04
C PHE A 13 19.20 -8.79 13.42
N ALA A 14 19.03 -9.83 14.23
CA ALA A 14 19.01 -11.23 13.80
C ALA A 14 17.67 -11.85 14.18
N VAL A 15 17.09 -12.63 13.28
CA VAL A 15 15.84 -13.37 13.53
C VAL A 15 16.20 -14.82 13.83
N ALA A 16 15.74 -15.35 14.96
CA ALA A 16 15.88 -16.76 15.26
C ALA A 16 14.95 -17.58 14.35
N GLY A 17 15.47 -18.65 13.76
CA GLY A 17 14.70 -19.53 12.88
C GLY A 17 15.15 -20.99 12.99
N TYR A 18 14.56 -21.85 12.16
CA TYR A 18 15.03 -23.22 11.98
C TYR A 18 14.80 -23.70 10.55
N TYR A 19 15.53 -24.73 10.13
CA TYR A 19 15.19 -25.53 8.95
C TYR A 19 15.38 -27.02 9.25
N ALA A 20 14.76 -27.86 8.44
CA ALA A 20 14.85 -29.31 8.56
C ALA A 20 15.22 -29.95 7.21
N ASN A 21 16.09 -30.96 7.26
CA ASN A 21 16.36 -31.85 6.13
C ASN A 21 16.20 -33.30 6.60
N GLY A 22 15.04 -33.89 6.31
CA GLY A 22 14.64 -35.18 6.89
C GLY A 22 14.62 -35.11 8.42
N PRO A 23 15.35 -36.00 9.13
CA PRO A 23 15.39 -35.98 10.59
C PRO A 23 16.35 -34.92 11.16
N LEU A 24 17.16 -34.24 10.35
CA LEU A 24 18.10 -33.24 10.82
C LEU A 24 17.42 -31.88 10.94
N VAL A 25 17.32 -31.35 12.16
CA VAL A 25 16.77 -30.03 12.45
C VAL A 25 17.88 -29.10 12.93
N THR A 26 18.00 -27.93 12.29
CA THR A 26 18.99 -26.91 12.64
C THR A 26 18.30 -25.62 13.06
N PHE A 27 18.59 -25.13 14.27
CA PHE A 27 18.28 -23.76 14.66
C PHE A 27 19.31 -22.80 14.06
N VAL A 28 18.85 -21.65 13.59
CA VAL A 28 19.67 -20.67 12.87
C VAL A 28 19.42 -19.25 13.38
N ALA A 29 20.42 -18.40 13.19
CA ALA A 29 20.25 -16.95 13.20
C ALA A 29 20.22 -16.46 11.75
N ILE A 30 19.12 -15.84 11.35
CA ILE A 30 18.96 -15.20 10.06
C ILE A 30 19.39 -13.75 10.22
N CYS A 31 20.56 -13.43 9.68
CA CYS A 31 21.16 -12.12 9.77
C CYS A 31 20.94 -11.34 8.47
N ARG A 32 21.02 -10.01 8.57
CA ARG A 32 20.99 -9.12 7.41
C ARG A 32 22.03 -9.57 6.35
N PRO A 33 21.70 -9.48 5.06
CA PRO A 33 22.67 -9.74 3.99
C PRO A 33 23.95 -8.89 4.16
N PRO A 34 25.15 -9.44 3.90
CA PRO A 34 26.38 -8.65 3.81
C PRO A 34 26.27 -7.60 2.70
N GLU A 35 27.01 -6.49 2.78
CA GLU A 35 26.95 -5.40 1.78
C GLU A 35 27.28 -5.87 0.34
N SER A 36 27.86 -7.06 0.17
CA SER A 36 28.23 -7.66 -1.12
C SER A 36 27.24 -8.69 -1.68
N HIS A 37 26.17 -9.05 -0.96
CA HIS A 37 25.22 -10.09 -1.39
C HIS A 37 23.78 -9.76 -0.96
N ASP A 38 22.78 -10.11 -1.79
CA ASP A 38 21.36 -9.89 -1.49
C ASP A 38 20.70 -11.00 -0.65
N MET A 39 21.41 -12.10 -0.40
CA MET A 39 20.88 -13.22 0.36
C MET A 39 21.13 -13.04 1.86
N PRO A 40 20.13 -13.35 2.73
CA PRO A 40 20.32 -13.28 4.17
C PRO A 40 21.42 -14.24 4.60
N ASN A 41 22.28 -13.79 5.51
CA ASN A 41 23.33 -14.63 6.07
C ASN A 41 22.72 -15.57 7.10
N ILE A 42 22.69 -16.87 6.82
CA ILE A 42 22.15 -17.89 7.72
C ILE A 42 23.28 -18.52 8.53
N ILE A 43 23.30 -18.23 9.83
CA ILE A 43 24.29 -18.79 10.75
C ILE A 43 23.65 -19.99 11.47
N ASN A 44 24.19 -21.18 11.25
CA ASN A 44 23.76 -22.37 11.99
C ASN A 44 24.17 -22.25 13.47
N ILE A 45 23.19 -22.25 14.37
CA ILE A 45 23.41 -22.17 15.82
C ILE A 45 23.64 -23.57 16.38
N VAL A 46 22.71 -24.49 16.09
CA VAL A 46 22.79 -25.86 16.61
C VAL A 46 21.96 -26.82 15.76
N ASN A 47 22.47 -28.04 15.58
CA ASN A 47 21.81 -29.12 14.86
C ASN A 47 21.36 -30.24 15.82
N SER A 48 20.31 -30.98 15.43
CA SER A 48 19.82 -32.18 16.12
C SER A 48 19.38 -33.21 15.08
N ASN A 49 19.83 -34.47 15.18
CA ASN A 49 19.29 -35.57 14.39
C ASN A 49 18.16 -36.27 15.16
N LEU A 50 16.91 -35.92 14.82
CA LEU A 50 15.72 -36.45 15.48
C LEU A 50 15.49 -37.95 15.23
N ALA A 51 16.23 -38.59 14.32
CA ALA A 51 16.24 -40.04 14.19
C ALA A 51 16.76 -40.72 15.47
N LEU A 52 17.69 -40.08 16.18
CA LEU A 52 18.31 -40.62 17.39
C LEU A 52 17.50 -40.25 18.64
N ARG A 53 17.20 -41.25 19.49
CA ARG A 53 16.38 -41.06 20.69
C ARG A 53 16.97 -40.02 21.65
N TRP A 54 18.28 -40.07 21.88
CA TRP A 54 18.97 -39.18 22.79
C TRP A 54 18.96 -37.73 22.28
N GLU A 55 19.15 -37.51 20.98
CA GLU A 55 19.09 -36.18 20.38
C GLU A 55 17.68 -35.58 20.39
N ARG A 56 16.62 -36.40 20.36
CA ARG A 56 15.25 -35.90 20.60
C ARG A 56 15.09 -35.31 22.00
N ILE A 57 15.67 -35.94 23.02
CA ILE A 57 15.65 -35.42 24.40
C ILE A 57 16.44 -34.10 24.48
N PHE A 58 17.62 -34.01 23.85
CA PHE A 58 18.37 -32.76 23.81
C PHE A 58 17.67 -31.67 23.02
N HIS A 59 17.02 -32.00 21.91
CA HIS A 59 16.23 -31.06 21.12
C HIS A 59 15.05 -30.52 21.93
N LEU A 60 14.34 -31.39 22.66
CA LEU A 60 13.27 -30.97 23.56
C LEU A 60 13.78 -30.00 24.64
N ARG A 61 14.94 -30.28 25.25
CA ARG A 61 15.57 -29.36 26.22
C ARG A 61 15.90 -28.00 25.60
N ARG A 62 16.36 -27.97 24.35
CA ARG A 62 16.64 -26.71 23.63
C ARG A 62 15.35 -25.91 23.40
N ILE A 63 14.26 -26.56 23.00
CA ILE A 63 12.94 -25.92 22.83
C ILE A 63 12.43 -25.38 24.17
N ILE A 64 12.51 -26.16 25.26
CA ILE A 64 12.11 -25.71 26.60
C ILE A 64 12.92 -24.48 27.04
N ASN A 65 14.22 -24.46 26.78
CA ASN A 65 15.04 -23.30 27.12
C ASN A 65 14.68 -22.08 26.26
N LEU A 66 14.35 -22.28 24.98
CA LEU A 66 13.87 -21.20 24.11
C LEU A 66 12.49 -20.69 24.56
N SER A 67 11.59 -21.56 25.00
CA SER A 67 10.27 -21.15 25.48
C SER A 67 10.36 -20.25 26.71
N ILE A 68 11.32 -20.50 27.61
CA ILE A 68 11.59 -19.62 28.76
C ILE A 68 12.01 -18.22 28.29
N ILE A 69 12.86 -18.13 27.26
CA ILE A 69 13.27 -16.83 26.70
C ILE A 69 12.08 -16.14 26.03
N ILE A 70 11.27 -16.88 25.27
CA ILE A 70 10.06 -16.35 24.61
C ILE A 70 9.10 -15.77 25.64
N GLU A 71 8.89 -16.43 26.77
CA GLU A 71 8.08 -15.93 27.89
C GLU A 71 8.66 -14.63 28.46
N LEU A 72 9.98 -14.53 28.63
CA LEU A 72 10.64 -13.30 29.12
C LEU A 72 10.59 -12.14 28.13
N VAL A 73 10.60 -12.40 26.82
CA VAL A 73 10.45 -11.35 25.80
C VAL A 73 9.00 -11.12 25.39
N GLN A 74 8.03 -11.83 25.97
CA GLN A 74 6.61 -11.66 25.70
C GLN A 74 6.14 -10.24 26.03
N GLU A 75 6.69 -9.61 27.08
CA GLU A 75 6.43 -8.20 27.39
C GLU A 75 6.95 -7.23 26.31
N VAL A 76 7.97 -7.63 25.56
CA VAL A 76 8.59 -6.83 24.48
C VAL A 76 7.91 -7.08 23.13
N ILE A 77 7.49 -8.32 22.86
CA ILE A 77 6.86 -8.74 21.61
C ILE A 77 5.33 -8.47 21.62
N GLY A 78 4.73 -8.41 22.81
CA GLY A 78 3.28 -8.36 23.00
C GLY A 78 2.71 -9.73 23.39
N PHE A 79 1.50 -9.72 23.94
CA PHE A 79 0.80 -10.96 24.31
C PHE A 79 0.26 -11.66 23.05
N HIS A 80 0.22 -12.99 23.07
CA HIS A 80 -0.33 -13.79 21.96
C HIS A 80 -1.75 -13.36 21.54
N GLU A 81 -2.55 -12.86 22.48
CA GLU A 81 -3.94 -12.43 22.24
C GLU A 81 -4.06 -10.96 21.79
N THR A 82 -2.96 -10.20 21.81
CA THR A 82 -2.96 -8.82 21.34
C THR A 82 -2.77 -8.76 19.83
N ALA A 83 -3.60 -7.97 19.15
CA ALA A 83 -3.49 -7.79 17.72
C ALA A 83 -2.11 -7.21 17.36
N GLU A 84 -1.42 -7.82 16.40
CA GLU A 84 -0.11 -7.34 15.89
C GLU A 84 -0.19 -5.91 15.32
N PHE A 85 -1.39 -5.47 14.94
CA PHE A 85 -1.66 -4.14 14.39
C PHE A 85 -2.74 -3.43 15.20
N ILE A 86 -2.46 -2.17 15.54
CA ILE A 86 -3.46 -1.30 16.16
C ILE A 86 -4.46 -0.86 15.09
N PRO A 87 -5.78 -0.98 15.33
CA PRO A 87 -6.78 -0.46 14.40
C PRO A 87 -6.63 1.05 14.20
N ILE A 88 -6.78 1.49 12.95
CA ILE A 88 -6.80 2.92 12.63
C ILE A 88 -8.24 3.41 12.78
N VAL A 89 -8.48 4.24 13.79
CA VAL A 89 -9.80 4.86 14.04
C VAL A 89 -9.83 6.23 13.37
N ARG A 90 -10.76 6.44 12.44
CA ARG A 90 -10.98 7.75 11.81
C ARG A 90 -12.26 8.39 12.37
N GLU A 91 -12.09 9.36 13.26
CA GLU A 91 -13.08 10.33 13.78
C GLU A 91 -14.55 9.86 13.81
N GLY A 92 -14.82 8.70 14.43
CA GLY A 92 -16.21 8.21 14.56
C GLY A 92 -16.91 7.83 13.25
N ARG A 93 -16.17 7.66 12.15
CA ARG A 93 -16.71 7.28 10.84
C ARG A 93 -16.39 5.84 10.46
N GLN A 94 -15.15 5.43 10.66
CA GLN A 94 -14.71 4.07 10.32
C GLN A 94 -13.53 3.60 11.17
N ILE A 95 -13.45 2.29 11.35
CA ILE A 95 -12.34 1.57 11.96
C ILE A 95 -11.69 0.69 10.87
N ILE A 96 -10.38 0.84 10.68
CA ILE A 96 -9.62 0.07 9.69
C ILE A 96 -8.69 -0.89 10.41
N GLU A 97 -8.81 -2.18 10.11
CA GLU A 97 -7.99 -3.25 10.69
C GLU A 97 -7.17 -3.91 9.58
N VAL A 98 -5.87 -4.08 9.81
CA VAL A 98 -4.97 -4.81 8.92
C VAL A 98 -4.99 -6.28 9.33
N CYS A 99 -5.79 -7.10 8.66
CA CYS A 99 -5.86 -8.54 8.94
C CYS A 99 -4.72 -9.28 8.22
N GLY A 100 -4.60 -10.60 8.40
CA GLY A 100 -3.52 -11.39 7.79
C GLY A 100 -3.46 -11.36 6.25
N LYS A 101 -4.62 -11.34 5.56
CA LYS A 101 -4.69 -11.38 4.07
C LYS A 101 -5.41 -10.21 3.41
N ASN A 102 -6.24 -9.48 4.15
CA ASN A 102 -7.05 -8.36 3.66
C ASN A 102 -7.05 -7.18 4.64
N ILE A 103 -7.62 -6.05 4.22
CA ILE A 103 -8.03 -4.95 5.09
C ILE A 103 -9.49 -5.16 5.45
N LYS A 104 -9.84 -5.02 6.72
CA LYS A 104 -11.21 -4.93 7.18
C LYS A 104 -11.53 -3.46 7.48
N LYS A 105 -12.61 -2.93 6.90
CA LYS A 105 -13.16 -1.63 7.28
C LYS A 105 -14.53 -1.84 7.91
N THR A 106 -14.70 -1.34 9.13
CA THR A 106 -15.98 -1.30 9.84
C THR A 106 -16.48 0.14 9.84
N TYR A 107 -17.66 0.38 9.28
CA TYR A 107 -18.29 1.69 9.25
C TYR A 107 -19.17 1.87 10.50
N ILE A 108 -19.07 3.03 11.13
CA ILE A 108 -19.72 3.32 12.43
C ILE A 108 -20.53 4.62 12.41
N SER A 109 -20.58 5.30 11.26
CA SER A 109 -21.39 6.50 11.07
C SER A 109 -22.88 6.16 10.90
N PRO A 110 -23.81 7.11 11.08
CA PRO A 110 -25.25 6.85 10.93
C PRO A 110 -25.67 6.33 9.54
N ASP A 111 -24.89 6.64 8.51
CA ASP A 111 -25.04 6.22 7.12
C ASP A 111 -24.24 4.94 6.76
N ALA A 112 -23.73 4.20 7.76
CA ALA A 112 -22.83 3.07 7.55
C ALA A 112 -23.41 2.01 6.60
N HIS A 113 -24.69 1.68 6.72
CA HIS A 113 -25.36 0.69 5.89
C HIS A 113 -25.42 1.10 4.41
N ASP A 114 -25.89 2.32 4.16
CA ASP A 114 -25.97 2.90 2.81
C ASP A 114 -24.58 2.97 2.17
N ARG A 115 -23.57 3.29 2.97
CA ARG A 115 -22.17 3.34 2.53
C ARG A 115 -21.63 1.97 2.13
N VAL A 116 -21.92 0.92 2.90
CA VAL A 116 -21.53 -0.45 2.53
C VAL A 116 -22.24 -0.89 1.26
N GLU A 117 -23.52 -0.59 1.11
CA GLU A 117 -24.27 -0.89 -0.12
C GLU A 117 -23.71 -0.17 -1.35
N MET A 118 -23.42 1.13 -1.21
CA MET A 118 -22.77 1.91 -2.27
C MET A 118 -21.41 1.31 -2.65
N LEU A 119 -20.58 0.94 -1.68
CA LEU A 119 -19.28 0.31 -1.95
C LEU A 119 -19.43 -1.03 -2.68
N VAL A 120 -20.37 -1.89 -2.26
CA VAL A 120 -20.67 -3.14 -2.97
C VAL A 120 -21.00 -2.86 -4.44
N ASN A 121 -21.83 -1.84 -4.71
CA ASN A 121 -22.21 -1.46 -6.07
C ASN A 121 -21.01 -0.92 -6.87
N ILE A 122 -20.19 -0.05 -6.28
CA ILE A 122 -18.99 0.50 -6.94
C ILE A 122 -18.00 -0.61 -7.25
N TYR A 123 -17.64 -1.46 -6.30
CA TYR A 123 -16.72 -2.58 -6.54
C TYR A 123 -17.26 -3.57 -7.58
N GLY A 124 -18.58 -3.80 -7.61
CA GLY A 124 -19.23 -4.57 -8.68
C GLY A 124 -18.99 -3.97 -10.07
N LYS A 125 -19.16 -2.65 -10.22
CA LYS A 125 -18.87 -1.95 -11.47
C LYS A 125 -17.37 -1.97 -11.83
N LEU A 126 -16.48 -1.79 -10.86
CA LEU A 126 -15.03 -1.86 -11.08
C LEU A 126 -14.61 -3.24 -11.62
N MET A 127 -15.16 -4.31 -11.02
CA MET A 127 -14.92 -5.68 -11.48
C MET A 127 -15.46 -5.90 -12.89
N GLN A 128 -16.71 -5.48 -13.16
CA GLN A 128 -17.35 -5.65 -14.48
C GLN A 128 -16.58 -4.93 -15.59
N LYS A 129 -16.09 -3.71 -15.32
CA LYS A 129 -15.28 -2.92 -16.26
C LYS A 129 -13.84 -3.43 -16.39
N GLY A 130 -13.39 -4.30 -15.49
CA GLY A 130 -11.99 -4.78 -15.46
C GLY A 130 -10.99 -3.66 -15.17
N VAL A 131 -11.34 -2.75 -14.26
CA VAL A 131 -10.48 -1.59 -13.94
C VAL A 131 -9.15 -2.08 -13.35
N PRO A 132 -8.00 -1.72 -13.92
CA PRO A 132 -6.70 -2.16 -13.42
C PRO A 132 -6.23 -1.28 -12.25
N ASN A 133 -5.27 -1.78 -11.48
CA ASN A 133 -4.56 -1.01 -10.44
C ASN A 133 -5.47 -0.50 -9.32
N VAL A 134 -6.42 -1.32 -8.90
CA VAL A 134 -7.37 -1.04 -7.81
C VAL A 134 -7.34 -2.16 -6.78
N ASP A 135 -7.81 -1.90 -5.58
CA ASP A 135 -8.24 -2.95 -4.67
C ASP A 135 -9.59 -3.55 -5.10
N ARG A 136 -9.97 -4.64 -4.47
CA ARG A 136 -11.20 -5.37 -4.71
C ARG A 136 -11.90 -5.71 -3.42
N LEU A 137 -13.22 -5.80 -3.49
CA LEU A 137 -14.06 -6.32 -2.43
C LEU A 137 -14.00 -7.84 -2.43
N ASP A 138 -13.42 -8.43 -1.38
CA ASP A 138 -13.43 -9.88 -1.16
C ASP A 138 -14.78 -10.31 -0.58
N HIS A 139 -15.31 -9.54 0.37
CA HIS A 139 -16.55 -9.84 1.08
C HIS A 139 -17.13 -8.57 1.74
N ALA A 140 -18.44 -8.53 1.90
CA ALA A 140 -19.14 -7.52 2.71
C ALA A 140 -20.13 -8.22 3.65
N ASP A 141 -20.11 -7.83 4.92
CA ASP A 141 -21.09 -8.21 5.94
C ASP A 141 -21.97 -6.98 6.18
N LYS A 142 -23.11 -6.91 5.46
CA LYS A 142 -24.05 -5.79 5.50
C LYS A 142 -24.79 -5.67 6.83
N GLU A 143 -24.88 -6.74 7.62
CA GLU A 143 -25.54 -6.70 8.93
C GLU A 143 -24.66 -6.02 9.98
N LYS A 144 -23.35 -5.99 9.76
CA LYS A 144 -22.36 -5.38 10.66
C LYS A 144 -21.68 -4.15 10.06
N ASP A 145 -22.11 -3.73 8.89
CA ASP A 145 -21.51 -2.63 8.12
C ASP A 145 -19.99 -2.79 7.93
N VAL A 146 -19.56 -4.00 7.57
CA VAL A 146 -18.15 -4.36 7.38
C VAL A 146 -17.86 -4.72 5.92
N VAL A 147 -16.70 -4.26 5.41
CA VAL A 147 -16.14 -4.72 4.13
C VAL A 147 -14.72 -5.25 4.30
N TYR A 148 -14.37 -6.25 3.50
CA TYR A 148 -13.05 -6.87 3.42
C TYR A 148 -12.45 -6.62 2.05
N LEU A 149 -11.26 -6.01 2.01
CA LEU A 149 -10.62 -5.51 0.79
C LEU A 149 -9.23 -6.12 0.60
N SER A 150 -8.88 -6.44 -0.65
CA SER A 150 -7.54 -6.93 -1.02
C SER A 150 -7.08 -6.34 -2.35
N PRO A 151 -5.77 -6.35 -2.67
CA PRO A 151 -4.64 -6.72 -1.82
C PRO A 151 -4.30 -5.63 -0.79
N LYS A 152 -3.49 -6.00 0.22
CA LYS A 152 -2.89 -5.05 1.15
C LYS A 152 -1.60 -4.45 0.57
N GLY A 153 -1.37 -3.18 0.83
CA GLY A 153 -0.16 -2.45 0.44
C GLY A 153 0.34 -1.54 1.56
N MET A 154 1.41 -0.81 1.25
CA MET A 154 1.99 0.20 2.13
C MET A 154 1.59 1.60 1.66
N SER A 155 1.13 2.44 2.58
CA SER A 155 0.92 3.87 2.32
C SER A 155 2.28 4.56 2.36
N LEU A 156 2.86 4.82 1.18
CA LEU A 156 4.18 5.41 1.00
C LEU A 156 4.11 6.47 -0.09
N ASN A 157 4.88 7.54 0.06
CA ASN A 157 5.12 8.48 -1.03
C ASN A 157 6.25 7.96 -1.95
N PRO A 158 6.21 8.27 -3.26
CA PRO A 158 7.30 7.93 -4.16
C PRO A 158 8.59 8.63 -3.72
N LYS A 159 9.68 7.88 -3.65
CA LYS A 159 10.98 8.34 -3.14
C LYS A 159 11.87 8.97 -4.21
N ASN A 160 11.61 8.64 -5.47
CA ASN A 160 12.41 9.07 -6.61
C ASN A 160 11.54 9.22 -7.86
N GLN A 161 12.13 9.79 -8.91
CA GLN A 161 11.42 10.02 -10.18
C GLN A 161 10.85 8.73 -10.77
N GLN A 162 11.56 7.60 -10.68
CA GLN A 162 11.10 6.34 -11.25
C GLN A 162 9.84 5.83 -10.54
N GLU A 163 9.82 5.84 -9.20
CA GLU A 163 8.64 5.47 -8.42
C GLU A 163 7.45 6.38 -8.70
N LEU A 164 7.66 7.69 -8.89
CA LEU A 164 6.62 8.62 -9.31
C LEU A 164 6.10 8.29 -10.72
N LEU A 165 6.98 7.97 -11.66
CA LEU A 165 6.57 7.59 -13.01
C LEU A 165 5.75 6.29 -13.01
N ASP A 166 6.09 5.34 -12.16
CA ASP A 166 5.36 4.07 -12.04
C ASP A 166 4.00 4.25 -11.36
N SER A 167 3.91 5.06 -10.29
CA SER A 167 2.63 5.34 -9.63
C SER A 167 1.68 6.12 -10.53
N ILE A 168 2.13 7.18 -11.20
CA ILE A 168 1.31 7.95 -12.14
C ILE A 168 0.89 7.12 -13.36
N THR A 169 1.74 6.18 -13.81
CA THR A 169 1.34 5.23 -14.86
C THR A 169 0.17 4.37 -14.38
N CYS A 170 0.23 3.83 -13.17
CA CYS A 170 -0.83 2.99 -12.61
C CYS A 170 -2.15 3.77 -12.47
N VAL A 171 -2.10 5.02 -11.96
CA VAL A 171 -3.28 5.90 -11.85
C VAL A 171 -3.88 6.20 -13.21
N LEU A 172 -3.07 6.61 -14.20
CA LEU A 172 -3.60 6.93 -15.52
C LEU A 172 -4.14 5.71 -16.27
N GLU A 173 -3.55 4.52 -16.09
CA GLU A 173 -4.08 3.28 -16.66
C GLU A 173 -5.43 2.88 -16.04
N MET A 174 -5.59 3.07 -14.74
CA MET A 174 -6.86 2.92 -14.03
C MET A 174 -7.92 3.87 -14.62
N LEU A 175 -7.60 5.17 -14.69
CA LEU A 175 -8.53 6.20 -15.14
C LEU A 175 -8.99 6.01 -16.59
N VAL A 176 -8.12 5.48 -17.46
CA VAL A 176 -8.50 5.17 -18.85
C VAL A 176 -9.66 4.20 -18.93
N VAL A 177 -9.72 3.20 -18.04
CA VAL A 177 -10.81 2.21 -18.02
C VAL A 177 -11.99 2.74 -17.20
N LEU A 178 -11.72 3.44 -16.10
CA LEU A 178 -12.75 4.00 -15.22
C LEU A 178 -13.64 5.02 -15.95
N HIS A 179 -13.04 5.90 -16.76
CA HIS A 179 -13.73 6.97 -17.50
C HIS A 179 -14.34 6.52 -18.83
N ASP A 180 -14.07 5.30 -19.29
CA ASP A 180 -14.62 4.78 -20.56
C ASP A 180 -16.01 4.18 -20.33
N ASN A 181 -16.96 4.40 -21.24
CA ASN A 181 -18.32 3.79 -21.27
C ASN A 181 -19.03 3.66 -19.91
N GLU A 182 -19.99 4.54 -19.61
CA GLU A 182 -20.58 4.74 -18.26
C GLU A 182 -19.49 5.15 -17.25
N PRO A 183 -19.01 6.41 -17.34
CA PRO A 183 -17.90 6.89 -16.53
C PRO A 183 -18.22 6.84 -15.03
N ILE A 184 -17.22 6.43 -14.26
CA ILE A 184 -17.16 6.61 -12.81
C ILE A 184 -16.00 7.56 -12.54
N TYR A 185 -16.15 8.44 -11.56
CA TYR A 185 -15.12 9.37 -11.12
C TYR A 185 -14.70 8.98 -9.71
N HIS A 186 -13.39 8.93 -9.43
CA HIS A 186 -12.91 8.56 -8.10
C HIS A 186 -13.10 9.70 -7.09
N GLN A 187 -12.90 10.95 -7.54
CA GLN A 187 -13.05 12.22 -6.80
C GLN A 187 -12.01 12.47 -5.70
N ASP A 188 -11.56 11.45 -4.95
CA ASP A 188 -10.57 11.59 -3.86
C ASP A 188 -9.18 11.01 -4.24
N ILE A 189 -8.64 11.33 -5.42
CA ILE A 189 -7.30 10.86 -5.84
C ILE A 189 -6.21 11.68 -5.16
N ARG A 190 -5.47 11.05 -4.25
CA ARG A 190 -4.42 11.69 -3.45
C ARG A 190 -3.44 10.65 -2.90
N TRP A 191 -2.24 11.07 -2.50
CA TRP A 191 -1.22 10.15 -1.99
C TRP A 191 -1.69 9.22 -0.85
N PRO A 192 -2.50 9.68 0.13
CA PRO A 192 -3.07 8.78 1.14
C PRO A 192 -3.91 7.61 0.59
N ASN A 193 -4.47 7.75 -0.62
CA ASN A 193 -5.33 6.77 -1.29
C ASN A 193 -4.58 6.00 -2.40
N ILE A 194 -3.25 6.13 -2.46
CA ILE A 194 -2.38 5.39 -3.37
C ILE A 194 -1.44 4.54 -2.53
N ILE A 195 -1.51 3.22 -2.72
CA ILE A 195 -0.70 2.27 -1.95
C ILE A 195 0.26 1.50 -2.84
N GLN A 196 1.47 1.31 -2.35
CA GLN A 196 2.49 0.49 -3.00
C GLN A 196 2.26 -0.96 -2.62
N LEU A 197 2.17 -1.85 -3.61
CA LEU A 197 2.14 -3.28 -3.37
C LEU A 197 3.57 -3.81 -3.12
N PRO A 198 3.72 -4.82 -2.25
CA PRO A 198 4.99 -5.50 -2.10
C PRO A 198 5.41 -6.12 -3.43
N ASN A 199 6.59 -5.77 -3.92
CA ASN A 199 7.17 -6.35 -5.13
C ASN A 199 8.53 -6.97 -4.83
N ALA A 200 8.93 -7.93 -5.67
CA ALA A 200 10.33 -8.36 -5.72
C ALA A 200 11.22 -7.17 -6.11
N LEU A 201 12.46 -7.15 -5.61
CA LEU A 201 13.40 -6.03 -5.73
C LEU A 201 13.66 -5.61 -7.20
N ASP A 202 13.44 -6.52 -8.15
CA ASP A 202 13.79 -6.34 -9.57
C ASP A 202 12.59 -6.01 -10.47
N VAL A 203 11.40 -5.81 -9.89
CA VAL A 203 10.16 -5.53 -10.63
C VAL A 203 9.74 -4.07 -10.38
N PRO A 204 9.35 -3.31 -11.43
CA PRO A 204 8.85 -1.95 -11.25
C PRO A 204 7.75 -1.88 -10.19
N SER A 205 7.82 -0.89 -9.31
CA SER A 205 6.87 -0.71 -8.21
C SER A 205 5.43 -0.72 -8.73
N LYS A 206 4.60 -1.61 -8.18
CA LYS A 206 3.18 -1.68 -8.50
C LYS A 206 2.42 -0.84 -7.50
N TRP A 207 1.57 0.05 -8.01
CA TRP A 207 0.76 0.93 -7.19
C TRP A 207 -0.71 0.71 -7.51
N ILE A 208 -1.56 0.78 -6.49
CA ILE A 208 -3.01 0.70 -6.64
C ILE A 208 -3.71 1.84 -5.94
N ILE A 209 -4.91 2.15 -6.41
CA ILE A 209 -5.77 3.20 -5.90
C ILE A 209 -6.84 2.53 -5.03
N ILE A 210 -7.11 3.12 -3.87
CA ILE A 210 -8.05 2.63 -2.86
C ILE A 210 -9.00 3.75 -2.43
N ASP A 211 -9.96 3.39 -1.57
CA ASP A 211 -10.88 4.34 -0.90
C ASP A 211 -11.95 4.96 -1.81
N TRP A 212 -12.65 4.11 -2.56
CA TRP A 212 -13.75 4.39 -3.49
C TRP A 212 -15.06 4.92 -2.88
N LYS A 213 -15.03 5.43 -1.65
CA LYS A 213 -16.22 5.85 -0.90
C LYS A 213 -16.83 7.17 -1.40
N ASP A 214 -16.07 7.94 -2.18
CA ASP A 214 -16.48 9.21 -2.77
C ASP A 214 -16.69 9.08 -4.28
N SER A 215 -16.67 7.84 -4.79
CA SER A 215 -16.80 7.59 -6.22
C SER A 215 -18.24 7.64 -6.69
N ASP A 216 -18.47 8.33 -7.81
CA ASP A 216 -19.81 8.51 -8.37
C ASP A 216 -19.78 8.54 -9.91
N GLY A 217 -20.92 8.29 -10.54
CA GLY A 217 -21.11 8.37 -11.98
C GLY A 217 -21.69 9.70 -12.43
N TYR A 218 -22.01 9.84 -13.72
CA TYR A 218 -22.81 10.98 -14.20
C TYR A 218 -24.29 10.59 -14.29
N PRO A 219 -25.25 11.44 -13.85
CA PRO A 219 -25.05 12.70 -13.10
C PRO A 219 -24.55 12.46 -11.67
N ASN A 220 -23.76 13.39 -11.11
CA ASN A 220 -23.20 13.32 -9.75
C ASN A 220 -23.54 14.53 -8.89
N ASN A 221 -23.44 14.31 -7.58
CA ASN A 221 -23.50 15.37 -6.57
C ASN A 221 -22.14 16.04 -6.36
N LEU A 222 -22.16 17.23 -5.80
CA LEU A 222 -20.95 17.93 -5.34
C LEU A 222 -20.39 17.26 -4.08
N ALA A 223 -19.06 17.24 -3.94
CA ALA A 223 -18.36 16.63 -2.80
C ALA A 223 -17.92 17.70 -1.77
N ASP A 224 -18.88 18.25 -1.02
CA ASP A 224 -18.66 19.36 -0.07
C ASP A 224 -17.78 19.00 1.15
N HIS A 225 -17.66 17.71 1.46
CA HIS A 225 -16.81 17.22 2.55
C HIS A 225 -15.32 17.18 2.20
N LEU A 226 -14.97 17.39 0.93
CA LEU A 226 -13.58 17.44 0.45
C LEU A 226 -12.95 18.82 0.66
N THR A 227 -11.62 18.88 0.64
CA THR A 227 -10.85 20.10 0.90
C THR A 227 -10.46 20.80 -0.40
N GLN A 228 -10.66 22.12 -0.47
CA GLN A 228 -10.36 22.91 -1.68
C GLN A 228 -8.87 22.91 -2.08
N ASP A 229 -7.96 22.77 -1.10
CA ASP A 229 -6.51 22.76 -1.36
C ASP A 229 -5.99 21.46 -2.00
N GLU A 230 -6.78 20.39 -1.91
CA GLU A 230 -6.37 19.04 -2.33
C GLU A 230 -7.14 18.54 -3.56
N HIS A 231 -8.18 19.25 -4.00
CA HIS A 231 -9.10 18.79 -5.04
C HIS A 231 -9.37 19.85 -6.12
N ALA A 232 -9.84 19.37 -7.26
CA ALA A 232 -10.22 20.22 -8.38
C ALA A 232 -11.40 21.13 -8.00
N PRO A 233 -11.44 22.41 -8.43
CA PRO A 233 -12.56 23.30 -8.13
C PRO A 233 -13.93 22.77 -8.60
N GLU A 234 -13.96 21.98 -9.67
CA GLU A 234 -15.19 21.45 -10.24
C GLU A 234 -15.80 20.31 -9.41
N VAL A 235 -15.04 19.67 -8.51
CA VAL A 235 -15.59 18.60 -7.64
C VAL A 235 -16.65 19.14 -6.67
N PHE A 236 -16.63 20.46 -6.43
CA PHE A 236 -17.60 21.18 -5.60
C PHE A 236 -18.81 21.68 -6.41
N GLN A 237 -18.97 21.21 -7.65
CA GLN A 237 -20.09 21.52 -8.53
C GLN A 237 -20.79 20.21 -8.91
N GLN A 238 -22.10 20.25 -9.13
CA GLN A 238 -22.83 19.07 -9.62
C GLN A 238 -22.51 18.79 -11.08
N ASN A 239 -22.67 17.54 -11.49
CA ASN A 239 -22.52 17.09 -12.89
C ASN A 239 -21.14 17.39 -13.48
N HIS A 240 -20.09 17.31 -12.67
CA HIS A 240 -18.72 17.37 -13.16
C HIS A 240 -18.36 16.07 -13.92
N GLY A 241 -17.35 16.15 -14.76
CA GLY A 241 -16.81 15.02 -15.52
C GLY A 241 -15.54 14.45 -14.91
N GLY A 242 -14.81 13.68 -15.72
CA GLY A 242 -13.54 13.05 -15.33
C GLY A 242 -12.38 14.03 -15.19
N GLU A 243 -12.55 15.31 -15.54
CA GLU A 243 -11.54 16.36 -15.39
C GLU A 243 -11.11 16.57 -13.94
N VAL A 244 -11.95 16.22 -12.96
CA VAL A 244 -11.61 16.30 -11.53
C VAL A 244 -10.50 15.31 -11.18
N ASP A 245 -10.59 14.06 -11.68
CA ASP A 245 -9.57 13.04 -11.45
C ASP A 245 -8.26 13.39 -12.19
N ILE A 246 -8.36 13.96 -13.39
CA ILE A 246 -7.18 14.39 -14.17
C ILE A 246 -6.43 15.51 -13.45
N TRP A 247 -7.15 16.49 -12.92
CA TRP A 247 -6.57 17.54 -12.09
C TRP A 247 -5.82 16.96 -10.89
N SER A 248 -6.41 15.97 -10.23
CA SER A 248 -5.78 15.28 -9.10
C SER A 248 -4.50 14.55 -9.50
N VAL A 249 -4.40 13.98 -10.71
CA VAL A 249 -3.11 13.45 -11.22
C VAL A 249 -2.05 14.54 -11.34
N GLY A 250 -2.44 15.74 -11.81
CA GLY A 250 -1.55 16.89 -11.83
C GLY A 250 -1.08 17.28 -10.43
N LYS A 251 -2.02 17.32 -9.47
CA LYS A 251 -1.76 17.61 -8.06
C LYS A 251 -0.75 16.62 -7.44
N LEU A 252 -0.89 15.32 -7.69
CA LEU A 252 0.07 14.30 -7.23
C LEU A 252 1.51 14.61 -7.67
N ILE A 253 1.69 14.99 -8.94
CA ILE A 253 3.00 15.34 -9.52
C ILE A 253 3.55 16.62 -8.87
N MET A 254 2.69 17.63 -8.72
CA MET A 254 3.09 18.93 -8.16
C MET A 254 3.45 18.83 -6.68
N ASP A 255 2.75 17.98 -5.93
CA ASP A 255 3.10 17.68 -4.54
C ASP A 255 4.44 16.92 -4.51
N ALA A 256 4.62 15.89 -5.33
CA ALA A 256 5.86 15.11 -5.38
C ALA A 256 7.10 15.94 -5.72
N ASN A 257 6.94 16.98 -6.54
CA ASN A 257 7.99 17.95 -6.85
C ASN A 257 8.52 18.71 -5.62
N ARG A 258 7.80 18.69 -4.48
CA ARG A 258 8.24 19.32 -3.23
C ARG A 258 9.27 18.48 -2.47
N TRP A 259 9.28 17.15 -2.64
CA TRP A 259 10.19 16.25 -1.93
C TRP A 259 11.13 15.44 -2.82
N ILE A 260 10.80 15.25 -4.10
CA ILE A 260 11.68 14.57 -5.05
C ILE A 260 12.67 15.59 -5.62
N ILE A 261 13.93 15.48 -5.21
CA ILE A 261 15.02 16.33 -5.70
C ILE A 261 15.32 15.99 -7.16
N GLY A 262 15.43 17.02 -8.01
CA GLY A 262 15.84 16.87 -9.41
C GLY A 262 14.75 16.31 -10.34
N LEU A 263 13.48 16.46 -9.99
CA LEU A 263 12.38 16.03 -10.85
C LEU A 263 12.43 16.73 -12.22
N SER A 264 12.27 15.98 -13.30
CA SER A 264 12.35 16.49 -14.66
C SER A 264 11.35 17.61 -14.91
N GLN A 265 11.81 18.74 -15.48
CA GLN A 265 10.94 19.84 -15.90
C GLN A 265 9.81 19.40 -16.84
N ARG A 266 10.02 18.35 -17.66
CA ARG A 266 8.97 17.80 -18.52
C ARG A 266 7.84 17.14 -17.73
N ILE A 267 8.16 16.48 -16.61
CA ILE A 267 7.17 15.90 -15.70
C ILE A 267 6.43 17.01 -14.98
N THR A 268 7.14 17.99 -14.43
CA THR A 268 6.51 19.11 -13.70
C THR A 268 5.61 19.92 -14.63
N GLN A 269 6.02 20.18 -15.88
CA GLN A 269 5.16 20.85 -16.86
C GLN A 269 3.93 20.00 -17.20
N PHE A 270 4.08 18.68 -17.35
CA PHE A 270 2.94 17.80 -17.54
C PHE A 270 1.95 17.89 -16.36
N GLY A 271 2.44 17.91 -15.12
CA GLY A 271 1.60 18.11 -13.93
C GLY A 271 0.80 19.41 -13.97
N ARG A 272 1.44 20.54 -14.34
CA ARG A 272 0.74 21.83 -14.52
C ARG A 272 -0.32 21.78 -15.61
N ASP A 273 -0.02 21.16 -16.74
CA ASP A 273 -0.98 21.04 -17.84
C ASP A 273 -2.18 20.16 -17.49
N LEU A 274 -2.04 19.24 -16.53
CA LEU A 274 -3.18 18.48 -16.00
C LEU A 274 -4.02 19.30 -15.01
N GLN A 275 -3.53 20.43 -14.50
CA GLN A 275 -4.28 21.33 -13.61
C GLN A 275 -4.82 22.57 -14.32
N SER A 276 -4.67 22.68 -15.65
CA SER A 276 -5.20 23.80 -16.43
C SER A 276 -6.68 23.62 -16.79
N ASP A 277 -7.28 24.64 -17.38
CA ASP A 277 -8.68 24.56 -17.84
C ASP A 277 -8.83 23.64 -19.07
N ASP A 278 -7.82 23.59 -19.95
CA ASP A 278 -7.81 22.73 -21.16
C ASP A 278 -7.21 21.33 -20.87
N ARG A 279 -7.77 20.67 -19.85
CA ARG A 279 -7.34 19.34 -19.38
C ARG A 279 -7.56 18.26 -20.45
N PRO A 280 -6.58 17.38 -20.70
CA PRO A 280 -6.77 16.24 -21.60
C PRO A 280 -7.61 15.14 -20.93
N SER A 281 -8.29 14.31 -21.72
CA SER A 281 -8.88 13.06 -21.21
C SER A 281 -7.82 12.09 -20.70
N ALA A 282 -8.20 11.14 -19.82
CA ALA A 282 -7.29 10.10 -19.28
C ALA A 282 -6.48 9.39 -20.37
N LYS A 283 -7.13 9.03 -21.49
CA LYS A 283 -6.48 8.38 -22.63
C LYS A 283 -5.42 9.26 -23.31
N LYS A 284 -5.70 10.55 -23.48
CA LYS A 284 -4.75 11.52 -24.02
C LYS A 284 -3.60 11.78 -23.03
N ALA A 285 -3.92 11.91 -21.74
CA ALA A 285 -2.95 12.08 -20.66
C ALA A 285 -1.98 10.90 -20.59
N LEU A 286 -2.47 9.66 -20.54
CA LEU A 286 -1.64 8.44 -20.52
C LEU A 286 -0.73 8.34 -21.74
N LYS A 287 -1.26 8.60 -22.94
CA LYS A 287 -0.47 8.59 -24.19
C LYS A 287 0.66 9.63 -24.14
N ARG A 288 0.37 10.83 -23.64
CA ARG A 288 1.37 11.90 -23.48
C ARG A 288 2.40 11.53 -22.43
N PHE A 289 1.97 11.00 -21.29
CA PHE A 289 2.83 10.60 -20.19
C PHE A 289 3.80 9.48 -20.58
N LYS A 290 3.32 8.43 -21.28
CA LYS A 290 4.18 7.36 -21.82
C LYS A 290 5.26 7.88 -22.77
N LYS A 291 4.96 8.92 -23.58
CA LYS A 291 5.96 9.59 -24.42
C LYS A 291 6.99 10.38 -23.60
N ILE A 292 6.59 10.99 -22.49
CA ILE A 292 7.50 11.70 -21.59
C ILE A 292 8.43 10.69 -20.92
N LYS A 293 7.88 9.63 -20.31
CA LYS A 293 8.63 8.54 -19.65
C LYS A 293 9.74 7.99 -20.55
N ARG A 294 9.42 7.66 -21.80
CA ARG A 294 10.39 7.18 -22.81
C ARG A 294 11.53 8.14 -23.15
N LYS A 295 11.41 9.43 -22.85
CA LYS A 295 12.44 10.45 -23.14
C LYS A 295 13.32 10.78 -21.94
N ILE A 296 12.99 10.26 -20.76
CA ILE A 296 13.65 10.57 -19.49
C ILE A 296 14.18 9.31 -18.79
N SER A 297 13.66 8.14 -19.14
CA SER A 297 14.31 6.83 -18.96
C SER A 297 15.40 6.65 -20.00
#